data_AF-A0AAV7KRY8-F1
#
_entry.id   AF-A0AAV7KRY8-F1
#
_cell.length_a   1.000
_cell.length_b   1.000
_cell.length_c   1.000
_cell.angle_alpha   90.00
_cell.angle_beta   90.00
_cell.angle_gamma   90.00
#
_symmetry.space_group_name_H-M   'P 1'
#
loop_
_entity.id
_entity.type
_entity.pdbx_description
1 polymer ?
#
loop_
_entity_poly.entity_id
_entity_poly.type
_entity_poly.pdbx_seq_one_letter_code
_entity_poly.pdbx_strand_id
1 'polypeptide(L)'
;MPRGKTTAKATGKPARQLLFSEALRQQKHSSAEDSPPLPCTTWQTTQGATMDRILQEISAVSRKLEGMDNAMVALTAETRYMRLEIAGFQSQISGLDQRVATVETQVASWTDRNLELSHLRSKLADLADRSRRNNVCLLGFPEGVEGADIFSYLRDILPKLMDITFDPPLEFQRAHRLGPRRQDGNGRPVQL
;
A
#
# COMPACT_ATOMS: atom_id res chain seq x y z
N MET A 1 25.94 71.90 -5.60
CA MET A 1 27.25 72.53 -5.27
C MET A 1 28.33 71.47 -5.49
N PRO A 2 29.52 71.83 -6.02
CA PRO A 2 29.88 71.86 -7.45
C PRO A 2 30.84 70.71 -7.84
N ARG A 3 30.85 70.21 -9.09
CA ARG A 3 31.50 70.70 -10.33
C ARG A 3 33.04 70.81 -10.30
N GLY A 4 33.64 70.28 -11.37
CA GLY A 4 34.88 70.76 -11.99
C GLY A 4 35.47 69.66 -12.87
N LYS A 5 35.23 69.61 -14.20
CA LYS A 5 35.75 70.46 -15.30
C LYS A 5 37.29 70.50 -15.26
N THR A 6 38.01 70.25 -16.36
CA THR A 6 38.26 71.23 -17.44
C THR A 6 38.95 70.55 -18.66
N THR A 7 38.43 70.67 -19.90
CA THR A 7 38.81 71.58 -21.04
C THR A 7 40.23 71.35 -21.61
N ALA A 8 40.60 71.45 -22.89
CA ALA A 8 40.14 72.10 -24.14
C ALA A 8 40.86 71.39 -25.32
N LYS A 9 40.32 71.14 -26.54
CA LYS A 9 39.88 72.00 -27.67
C LYS A 9 40.99 72.82 -28.36
N ALA A 10 41.27 72.49 -29.64
CA ALA A 10 41.51 73.38 -30.81
C ALA A 10 42.33 72.62 -31.90
N THR A 11 41.77 72.11 -33.00
CA THR A 11 41.35 72.77 -34.27
C THR A 11 42.49 73.16 -35.23
N GLY A 12 42.40 72.72 -36.51
CA GLY A 12 42.72 73.60 -37.64
C GLY A 12 43.75 73.12 -38.67
N LYS A 13 43.33 72.26 -39.60
CA LYS A 13 43.80 72.09 -41.00
C LYS A 13 43.50 73.38 -41.84
N PRO A 14 43.73 73.49 -43.17
CA PRO A 14 44.46 72.67 -44.18
C PRO A 14 45.20 73.53 -45.26
N ALA A 15 45.47 72.90 -46.43
CA ALA A 15 45.60 73.43 -47.80
C ALA A 15 47.04 73.46 -48.33
N ARG A 16 47.36 72.99 -49.55
CA ARG A 16 46.56 72.75 -50.75
C ARG A 16 47.44 71.96 -51.76
N GLN A 17 46.84 70.98 -52.45
CA GLN A 17 46.88 70.77 -53.92
C GLN A 17 48.24 70.49 -54.62
N LEU A 18 48.44 69.65 -55.66
CA LEU A 18 47.66 68.85 -56.63
C LEU A 18 48.71 67.94 -57.33
N LEU A 19 48.51 66.62 -57.39
CA LEU A 19 48.08 65.83 -58.56
C LEU A 19 49.09 65.67 -59.71
N PHE A 20 49.30 64.38 -60.05
CA PHE A 20 49.53 63.79 -61.39
C PHE A 20 50.75 64.30 -62.17
N SER A 21 51.60 63.51 -62.81
CA SER A 21 51.58 62.10 -63.20
C SER A 21 52.83 61.87 -64.05
N GLU A 22 53.58 60.79 -63.84
CA GLU A 22 54.56 60.30 -64.82
C GLU A 22 54.78 58.81 -64.51
N ALA A 23 54.06 57.94 -65.22
CA ALA A 23 54.48 57.37 -66.50
C ALA A 23 55.30 56.09 -66.29
N LEU A 24 54.67 54.97 -66.63
CA LEU A 24 55.27 53.65 -66.76
C LEU A 24 56.55 53.70 -67.60
N ARG A 25 57.68 53.26 -67.03
CA ARG A 25 58.73 52.60 -67.80
C ARG A 25 59.50 51.59 -66.95
N GLN A 26 59.03 50.36 -67.08
CA GLN A 26 59.79 49.11 -67.11
C GLN A 26 61.23 49.12 -66.59
N GLN A 27 61.41 48.35 -65.52
CA GLN A 27 62.23 47.13 -65.51
C GLN A 27 63.73 47.27 -65.90
N LYS A 28 64.57 47.18 -64.87
CA LYS A 28 65.46 46.03 -64.56
C LYS A 28 66.95 46.39 -64.40
N HIS A 29 67.53 45.76 -63.36
CA HIS A 29 68.93 45.73 -62.89
C HIS A 29 69.26 46.88 -61.90
N SER A 30 69.78 46.64 -60.69
CA SER A 30 70.47 45.49 -60.12
C SER A 30 70.61 45.63 -58.60
N SER A 31 70.53 44.50 -57.89
CA SER A 31 71.29 44.16 -56.68
C SER A 31 71.30 45.16 -55.53
N ALA A 32 70.34 45.01 -54.61
CA ALA A 32 70.56 45.29 -53.20
C ALA A 32 70.15 44.03 -52.42
N GLU A 33 71.10 43.50 -51.65
CA GLU A 33 70.92 42.35 -50.79
C GLU A 33 69.86 42.65 -49.73
N ASP A 34 68.62 42.23 -49.97
CA ASP A 34 67.63 42.11 -48.90
C ASP A 34 67.85 40.76 -48.22
N SER A 35 68.53 40.82 -47.08
CA SER A 35 68.60 39.73 -46.12
C SER A 35 67.18 39.20 -45.84
N PRO A 36 66.95 37.88 -45.88
CA PRO A 36 65.67 37.32 -45.47
C PRO A 36 65.43 37.69 -44.00
N PRO A 37 64.21 38.11 -43.61
CA PRO A 37 63.91 38.27 -42.20
C PRO A 37 64.11 36.91 -41.52
N LEU A 38 64.84 36.92 -40.42
CA LEU A 38 65.16 35.74 -39.62
C LEU A 38 63.89 34.89 -39.34
N PRO A 39 64.00 33.56 -39.24
CA PRO A 39 62.88 32.65 -38.97
C PRO A 39 62.41 32.80 -37.51
N CYS A 40 61.77 33.92 -37.18
CA CYS A 40 61.33 34.24 -35.82
C CYS A 40 59.80 34.38 -35.71
N THR A 41 59.09 34.68 -36.80
CA THR A 41 57.62 34.89 -36.81
C THR A 41 56.78 33.61 -36.92
N THR A 42 57.29 32.55 -37.55
CA THR A 42 56.52 31.31 -37.73
C THR A 42 56.45 30.45 -36.47
N TRP A 43 57.51 30.42 -35.66
CA TRP A 43 57.57 29.69 -34.37
C TRP A 43 56.68 30.30 -33.28
N GLN A 44 56.59 31.63 -33.23
CA GLN A 44 55.71 32.34 -32.28
C GLN A 44 54.22 32.16 -32.63
N THR A 45 53.88 32.14 -33.93
CA THR A 45 52.49 31.95 -34.40
C THR A 45 52.02 30.51 -34.19
N THR A 46 52.89 29.51 -34.42
CA THR A 46 52.57 28.10 -34.16
C THR A 46 52.45 27.80 -32.66
N GLN A 47 53.30 28.36 -31.81
CA GLN A 47 53.12 28.28 -30.35
C GLN A 47 51.79 28.88 -29.88
N GLY A 48 51.41 30.05 -30.41
CA GLY A 48 50.10 30.67 -30.11
C GLY A 48 48.91 29.79 -30.49
N ALA A 49 48.92 29.23 -31.71
CA ALA A 49 47.86 28.33 -32.17
C ALA A 49 47.77 27.02 -31.36
N THR A 50 48.91 26.48 -30.90
CA THR A 50 48.90 25.30 -30.01
C THR A 50 48.36 25.62 -28.63
N MET A 51 48.66 26.79 -28.08
CA MET A 51 48.15 27.25 -26.79
C MET A 51 46.63 27.47 -26.85
N ASP A 52 46.12 28.11 -27.91
CA ASP A 52 44.69 28.32 -28.12
C ASP A 52 43.93 26.99 -28.20
N ARG A 53 44.50 25.98 -28.87
CA ARG A 53 43.90 24.64 -28.94
C ARG A 53 43.84 23.97 -27.57
N ILE A 54 44.89 24.08 -26.77
CA ILE A 54 44.92 23.53 -25.40
C ILE A 54 43.86 24.23 -24.53
N LEU A 55 43.78 25.56 -24.58
CA LEU A 55 42.76 26.32 -23.85
C LEU A 55 41.33 25.94 -24.27
N GLN A 56 41.13 25.71 -25.57
CA GLN A 56 39.84 25.24 -26.09
C GLN A 56 39.50 23.85 -25.55
N GLU A 57 40.44 22.91 -25.51
CA GLU A 57 40.21 21.59 -24.94
C GLU A 57 39.96 21.65 -23.42
N ILE A 58 40.71 22.47 -22.67
CA ILE A 58 40.45 22.69 -21.23
C ILE A 58 39.05 23.25 -21.01
N SER A 59 38.59 24.19 -21.84
CA SER A 59 37.22 24.72 -21.76
C SER A 59 36.16 23.66 -22.10
N ALA A 60 36.47 22.74 -23.01
CA ALA A 60 35.57 21.65 -23.37
C ALA A 60 35.48 20.61 -22.24
N VAL A 61 36.60 20.28 -21.61
CA VAL A 61 36.65 19.40 -20.43
C VAL A 61 35.90 20.03 -19.25
N SER A 62 36.09 21.33 -19.00
CA SER A 62 35.40 22.05 -17.92
C SER A 62 33.88 21.99 -18.08
N ARG A 63 33.37 22.23 -19.29
CA ARG A 63 31.93 22.10 -19.59
C ARG A 63 31.40 20.68 -19.39
N LYS A 64 32.19 19.65 -19.73
CA LYS A 64 31.80 18.25 -19.48
C LYS A 64 31.75 17.94 -17.99
N LEU A 65 32.72 18.44 -17.20
CA LEU A 65 32.73 18.28 -15.75
C LEU A 65 31.51 18.96 -15.10
N GLU A 66 31.17 20.18 -15.52
CA GLU A 66 29.93 20.85 -15.09
C GLU A 66 28.68 20.04 -15.45
N GLY A 67 28.63 19.48 -16.66
CA GLY A 67 27.54 18.60 -17.09
C GLY A 67 27.42 17.34 -16.24
N MET A 68 28.56 16.71 -15.90
CA MET A 68 28.60 15.55 -15.00
C MET A 68 28.19 15.90 -13.58
N ASP A 69 28.59 17.06 -13.06
CA ASP A 69 28.24 17.51 -11.72
C ASP A 69 26.72 17.75 -11.62
N ASN A 70 26.12 18.40 -12.61
CA ASN A 70 24.67 18.56 -12.71
C ASN A 70 23.94 17.21 -12.77
N ALA A 71 24.44 16.25 -13.56
CA ALA A 71 23.86 14.91 -13.65
C ALA A 71 23.99 14.15 -12.32
N MET A 72 25.11 14.30 -11.61
CA MET A 72 25.33 13.71 -10.30
C MET A 72 24.36 14.29 -9.27
N VAL A 73 24.18 15.62 -9.24
CA VAL A 73 23.20 16.27 -8.37
C VAL A 73 21.79 15.75 -8.66
N ALA A 74 21.38 15.64 -9.92
CA ALA A 74 20.08 15.08 -10.28
C ALA A 74 19.90 13.63 -9.79
N LEU A 75 20.90 12.77 -9.99
CA LEU A 75 20.88 11.38 -9.50
C LEU A 75 20.82 11.30 -7.95
N THR A 76 21.52 12.20 -7.24
CA THR A 76 21.44 12.24 -5.78
C THR A 76 20.06 12.65 -5.28
N ALA A 77 19.38 13.56 -5.99
CA ALA A 77 18.02 13.97 -5.69
C ALA A 77 17.03 12.80 -5.90
N GLU A 78 17.14 12.09 -7.03
CA GLU A 78 16.30 10.91 -7.32
C GLU A 78 16.55 9.78 -6.31
N THR A 79 17.81 9.52 -5.98
CA THR A 79 18.18 8.51 -4.96
C THR A 79 17.60 8.88 -3.60
N ARG A 80 17.57 10.17 -3.25
CA ARG A 80 16.94 10.64 -2.02
C ARG A 80 15.43 10.46 -2.05
N TYR A 81 14.78 10.73 -3.17
CA TYR A 81 13.35 10.51 -3.35
C TYR A 81 13.00 9.03 -3.16
N MET A 82 13.68 8.12 -3.86
CA MET A 82 13.47 6.68 -3.72
C MET A 82 13.66 6.19 -2.27
N ARG A 83 14.66 6.72 -1.54
CA ARG A 83 14.85 6.38 -0.12
C ARG A 83 13.68 6.79 0.76
N LEU A 84 13.08 7.96 0.51
CA LEU A 84 11.90 8.42 1.25
C LEU A 84 10.69 7.54 0.95
N GLU A 85 10.51 7.17 -0.31
CA GLU A 85 9.41 6.29 -0.73
C GLU A 85 9.55 4.89 -0.11
N ILE A 86 10.76 4.32 -0.13
CA ILE A 86 11.07 3.04 0.53
C ILE A 86 10.77 3.12 2.04
N ALA A 87 11.16 4.22 2.71
CA ALA A 87 10.84 4.41 4.12
C ALA A 87 9.32 4.48 4.37
N GLY A 88 8.58 5.10 3.46
CA GLY A 88 7.11 5.11 3.47
C GLY A 88 6.52 3.71 3.38
N PHE A 89 6.98 2.90 2.41
CA PHE A 89 6.53 1.51 2.26
C PHE A 89 6.90 0.65 3.48
N GLN A 90 8.10 0.81 4.04
CA GLN A 90 8.50 0.11 5.27
C GLN A 90 7.55 0.43 6.44
N SER A 91 7.16 1.69 6.60
CA SER A 91 6.19 2.09 7.63
C SER A 91 4.81 1.47 7.38
N GLN A 92 4.35 1.42 6.13
CA GLN A 92 3.07 0.80 5.78
C GLN A 92 3.07 -0.71 6.03
N ILE A 93 4.16 -1.40 5.64
CA ILE A 93 4.35 -2.83 5.87
C ILE A 93 4.31 -3.14 7.37
N SER A 94 5.08 -2.40 8.17
CA SER A 94 5.07 -2.57 9.63
C SER A 94 3.68 -2.37 10.24
N GLY A 95 2.91 -1.39 9.74
CA GLY A 95 1.54 -1.18 10.17
C GLY A 95 0.59 -2.33 9.78
N LEU A 96 0.79 -2.92 8.60
CA LEU A 96 0.04 -4.11 8.17
C LEU A 96 0.41 -5.33 9.00
N ASP A 97 1.69 -5.57 9.27
CA ASP A 97 2.16 -6.68 10.10
C ASP A 97 1.56 -6.63 11.50
N GLN A 98 1.51 -5.44 12.11
CA GLN A 98 0.87 -5.25 13.42
C GLN A 98 -0.64 -5.55 13.38
N ARG A 99 -1.33 -5.14 12.31
CA ARG A 99 -2.75 -5.44 12.12
C ARG A 99 -2.99 -6.92 11.91
N VAL A 100 -2.15 -7.61 11.13
CA VAL A 100 -2.21 -9.05 10.92
C VAL A 100 -2.01 -9.78 12.25
N ALA A 101 -0.98 -9.46 13.02
CA ALA A 101 -0.75 -10.06 14.34
C ALA A 101 -1.95 -9.85 15.29
N THR A 102 -2.58 -8.67 15.24
CA THR A 102 -3.80 -8.40 16.03
C THR A 102 -4.97 -9.27 15.58
N VAL A 103 -5.17 -9.45 14.27
CA VAL A 103 -6.23 -10.31 13.74
C VAL A 103 -5.97 -11.77 14.09
N GLU A 104 -4.74 -12.25 13.97
CA GLU A 104 -4.37 -13.63 14.31
C GLU A 104 -4.65 -13.95 15.78
N THR A 105 -4.25 -13.06 16.70
CA THR A 105 -4.54 -13.23 18.14
C THR A 105 -6.04 -13.20 18.43
N GLN A 106 -6.81 -12.34 17.75
CA GLN A 106 -8.27 -12.34 17.86
C GLN A 106 -8.85 -13.67 17.37
N VAL A 107 -8.46 -14.15 16.19
CA VAL A 107 -8.94 -15.42 15.62
C VAL A 107 -8.68 -16.58 16.59
N ALA A 108 -7.47 -16.66 17.17
CA ALA A 108 -7.16 -17.66 18.19
C ALA A 108 -8.12 -17.60 19.40
N SER A 109 -8.40 -16.38 19.90
CA SER A 109 -9.36 -16.20 21.00
C SER A 109 -10.80 -16.58 20.63
N TRP A 110 -11.21 -16.38 19.36
CA TRP A 110 -12.53 -16.76 18.88
C TRP A 110 -12.65 -18.28 18.77
N THR A 111 -11.58 -18.96 18.32
CA THR A 111 -11.57 -20.42 18.25
C THR A 111 -11.69 -21.07 19.62
N ASP A 112 -10.99 -20.53 20.62
CA ASP A 112 -11.05 -21.03 22.01
C ASP A 112 -12.45 -20.85 22.61
N ARG A 113 -13.03 -19.65 22.46
CA ARG A 113 -14.41 -19.37 22.88
C ARG A 113 -15.44 -20.27 22.19
N ASN A 114 -15.26 -20.58 20.90
CA ASN A 114 -16.16 -21.49 20.20
C ASN A 114 -16.07 -22.93 20.73
N LEU A 115 -14.88 -23.39 21.12
CA LEU A 115 -14.69 -24.69 21.75
C LEU A 115 -15.40 -24.73 23.12
N GLU A 116 -15.24 -23.69 23.93
CA GLU A 116 -15.94 -23.56 25.21
C GLU A 116 -17.47 -23.55 25.02
N LEU A 117 -17.98 -22.79 24.06
CA LEU A 117 -19.41 -22.77 23.73
C LEU A 117 -19.92 -24.14 23.30
N SER A 118 -19.16 -24.89 22.51
CA SER A 118 -19.51 -26.26 22.11
C SER A 118 -19.59 -27.19 23.32
N HIS A 119 -18.61 -27.09 24.22
CA HIS A 119 -18.59 -27.87 25.47
C HIS A 119 -19.79 -27.54 26.38
N LEU A 120 -20.09 -26.25 26.55
CA LEU A 120 -21.24 -25.80 27.33
C LEU A 120 -22.57 -26.28 26.71
N ARG A 121 -22.68 -26.23 25.38
CA ARG A 121 -23.85 -26.77 24.67
C ARG A 121 -24.03 -28.26 24.90
N SER A 122 -22.94 -29.04 24.85
CA SER A 122 -22.96 -30.47 25.13
C SER A 122 -23.42 -30.76 26.57
N LYS A 123 -22.88 -30.02 27.54
CA LYS A 123 -23.32 -30.12 28.95
C LYS A 123 -24.80 -29.77 29.13
N LEU A 124 -25.27 -28.71 28.48
CA LEU A 124 -26.68 -28.31 28.55
C LEU A 124 -27.60 -29.37 27.92
N ALA A 125 -27.18 -29.98 26.81
CA ALA A 125 -27.92 -31.08 26.20
C ALA A 125 -28.01 -32.30 27.14
N ASP A 126 -26.88 -32.73 27.72
CA ASP A 126 -26.86 -33.85 28.68
C ASP A 126 -27.73 -33.56 29.92
N LEU A 127 -27.70 -32.32 30.43
CA LEU A 127 -28.58 -31.92 31.54
C LEU A 127 -30.06 -31.96 31.14
N ALA A 128 -30.41 -31.48 29.94
CA ALA A 128 -31.78 -31.53 29.44
C ALA A 128 -32.26 -32.96 29.25
N ASP A 129 -31.42 -33.84 28.71
CA ASP A 129 -31.72 -35.25 28.48
C ASP A 129 -31.87 -36.00 29.81
N ARG A 130 -30.99 -35.75 30.79
CA ARG A 130 -31.14 -36.30 32.15
C ARG A 130 -32.41 -35.82 32.82
N SER A 131 -32.75 -34.53 32.67
CA SER A 131 -33.96 -33.95 33.25
C SER A 131 -35.24 -34.53 32.64
N ARG A 132 -35.20 -34.99 31.39
CA ARG A 132 -36.36 -35.55 30.68
C ARG A 132 -36.31 -37.07 30.55
N ARG A 133 -35.28 -37.73 31.10
CA ARG A 133 -35.02 -39.17 30.95
C ARG A 133 -36.20 -40.04 31.36
N ASN A 134 -36.92 -39.63 32.40
CA ASN A 134 -38.05 -40.37 32.94
C ASN A 134 -39.39 -39.90 32.36
N ASN A 135 -39.38 -38.96 31.42
CA ASN A 135 -40.61 -38.42 30.87
C ASN A 135 -40.97 -39.15 29.58
N VAL A 136 -42.17 -39.74 29.54
CA VAL A 136 -42.68 -40.43 28.35
C VAL A 136 -43.80 -39.61 27.73
N CYS A 137 -43.74 -39.39 26.42
CA CYS A 137 -44.72 -38.60 25.68
C CYS A 137 -45.61 -39.51 24.84
N LEU A 138 -46.89 -39.61 25.20
CA LEU A 138 -47.91 -40.37 24.48
C LEU A 138 -48.60 -39.47 23.45
N LEU A 139 -48.67 -39.91 22.21
CA LEU A 139 -49.27 -39.20 21.08
C LEU A 139 -50.53 -39.92 20.59
N GLY A 140 -51.52 -39.16 20.09
CA GLY A 140 -52.73 -39.72 19.48
C GLY A 140 -53.83 -40.13 20.47
N PHE A 141 -53.68 -39.80 21.75
CA PHE A 141 -54.74 -40.02 22.75
C PHE A 141 -55.85 -38.97 22.62
N PRO A 142 -57.10 -39.37 22.29
CA PRO A 142 -58.19 -38.43 22.08
C PRO A 142 -58.51 -37.66 23.36
N GLU A 143 -58.87 -36.38 23.23
CA GLU A 143 -59.23 -35.54 24.38
C GLU A 143 -60.66 -35.82 24.85
N GLY A 144 -60.85 -35.96 26.16
CA GLY A 144 -62.17 -36.11 26.80
C GLY A 144 -62.55 -37.53 27.20
N VAL A 145 -61.85 -38.56 26.71
CA VAL A 145 -62.07 -39.96 27.12
C VAL A 145 -61.45 -40.32 28.47
N GLU A 146 -60.49 -39.51 28.92
CA GLU A 146 -59.74 -39.71 30.16
C GLU A 146 -60.57 -39.42 31.43
N GLY A 147 -61.70 -38.71 31.29
CA GLY A 147 -62.52 -38.31 32.43
C GLY A 147 -61.83 -37.27 33.32
N ALA A 148 -62.11 -37.31 34.63
CA ALA A 148 -61.57 -36.35 35.60
C ALA A 148 -60.15 -36.70 36.08
N ASP A 149 -59.73 -37.96 35.95
CA ASP A 149 -58.43 -38.45 36.41
C ASP A 149 -57.68 -39.20 35.31
N ILE A 150 -56.60 -38.58 34.83
CA ILE A 150 -55.75 -39.13 33.76
C ILE A 150 -54.96 -40.36 34.28
N PHE A 151 -54.66 -40.42 35.58
CA PHE A 151 -53.83 -41.50 36.14
C PHE A 151 -54.55 -42.85 36.11
N SER A 152 -55.80 -42.92 36.58
CA SER A 152 -56.60 -44.14 36.54
C SER A 152 -56.82 -44.63 35.10
N TYR A 153 -57.17 -43.72 34.18
CA TYR A 153 -57.32 -44.05 32.76
C TYR A 153 -56.03 -44.67 32.17
N LEU A 154 -54.87 -44.07 32.44
CA LEU A 154 -53.59 -44.58 31.93
C LEU A 154 -53.18 -45.92 32.55
N ARG A 155 -53.43 -46.12 33.86
CA ARG A 155 -53.18 -47.41 34.52
C ARG A 155 -54.02 -48.54 33.92
N ASP A 156 -55.22 -48.24 33.44
CA ASP A 156 -56.12 -49.25 32.86
C ASP A 156 -55.82 -49.51 31.38
N ILE A 157 -55.48 -48.48 30.61
CA ILE A 157 -55.35 -48.60 29.15
C ILE A 157 -53.96 -49.04 28.69
N LEU A 158 -52.89 -48.62 29.38
CA LEU A 158 -51.52 -48.94 28.97
C LEU A 158 -51.20 -50.44 29.05
N PRO A 159 -51.53 -51.17 30.14
CA PRO A 159 -51.35 -52.62 30.19
C PRO A 159 -52.13 -53.36 29.09
N LYS A 160 -53.36 -52.92 28.82
CA LYS A 160 -54.23 -53.51 27.78
C LYS A 160 -53.69 -53.28 26.37
N LEU A 161 -53.12 -52.09 26.11
CA LEU A 161 -52.58 -51.74 24.80
C LEU A 161 -51.27 -52.46 24.50
N MET A 162 -50.44 -52.68 25.52
CA MET A 162 -49.15 -53.36 25.38
C MET A 162 -49.22 -54.87 25.57
N ASP A 163 -50.34 -55.40 26.07
CA ASP A 163 -50.51 -56.81 26.45
C ASP A 163 -49.45 -57.29 27.47
N ILE A 164 -49.18 -56.43 28.46
CA ILE A 164 -48.16 -56.68 29.50
C ILE A 164 -48.78 -56.46 30.87
N THR A 165 -48.55 -57.38 31.80
CA THR A 165 -48.85 -57.19 33.22
C THR A 165 -47.65 -56.60 33.94
N PHE A 166 -47.84 -55.45 34.60
CA PHE A 166 -46.81 -54.80 35.39
C PHE A 166 -46.87 -55.27 36.84
N ASP A 167 -45.74 -55.72 37.39
CA ASP A 167 -45.56 -56.04 38.81
C ASP A 167 -44.25 -55.40 39.31
N PRO A 168 -44.27 -54.35 40.15
CA PRO A 168 -45.45 -53.70 40.74
C PRO A 168 -46.29 -52.90 39.72
N PRO A 169 -47.52 -52.48 40.08
CA PRO A 169 -48.39 -51.68 39.20
C PRO A 169 -47.72 -50.38 38.74
N LEU A 170 -48.12 -49.89 37.56
CA LEU A 170 -47.59 -48.64 37.00
C LEU A 170 -47.79 -47.45 37.96
N GLU A 171 -46.67 -46.87 38.38
CA GLU A 171 -46.63 -45.63 39.15
C GLU A 171 -46.21 -44.47 38.25
N PHE A 172 -46.94 -43.37 38.35
CA PHE A 172 -46.67 -42.15 37.61
C PHE A 172 -46.44 -41.03 38.62
N GLN A 173 -45.36 -40.28 38.46
CA GLN A 173 -45.12 -39.10 39.29
C GLN A 173 -46.00 -37.93 38.85
N ARG A 174 -46.25 -37.82 37.54
CA ARG A 174 -47.09 -36.79 36.92
C ARG A 174 -47.76 -37.38 35.68
N ALA A 175 -48.90 -36.83 35.29
CA ALA A 175 -49.52 -37.11 34.00
C ALA A 175 -50.29 -35.86 33.58
N HIS A 176 -49.93 -35.25 32.45
CA HIS A 176 -50.60 -34.03 31.99
C HIS A 176 -50.46 -33.81 30.49
N ARG A 177 -51.45 -33.11 29.91
CA ARG A 177 -51.44 -32.73 28.49
C ARG A 177 -50.53 -31.53 28.24
N LEU A 178 -49.70 -31.63 27.20
CA LEU A 178 -48.74 -30.60 26.81
C LEU A 178 -49.31 -29.62 25.79
N GLY A 179 -49.03 -28.34 26.02
CA GLY A 179 -49.31 -27.26 25.08
C GLY A 179 -50.78 -26.84 24.95
N PRO A 180 -51.08 -25.92 24.02
CA PRO A 180 -52.43 -25.43 23.75
C PRO A 180 -53.26 -26.52 23.04
N ARG A 181 -54.60 -26.43 23.20
CA ARG A 181 -55.53 -27.40 22.60
C ARG A 181 -55.33 -27.47 21.09
N ARG A 182 -55.13 -28.69 20.57
CA ARG A 182 -54.96 -28.90 19.13
C ARG A 182 -56.32 -29.01 18.44
N GLN A 183 -56.37 -28.57 17.18
CA GLN A 183 -57.57 -28.58 16.34
C GLN A 183 -57.65 -29.83 15.44
N ASP A 184 -56.61 -30.65 15.43
CA ASP A 184 -56.37 -31.76 14.50
C ASP A 184 -56.95 -33.11 14.95
N GLY A 185 -57.91 -33.14 15.88
CA GLY A 185 -58.58 -34.37 16.35
C GLY A 185 -57.70 -35.36 17.13
N ASN A 186 -56.38 -35.28 16.98
CA ASN A 186 -55.37 -36.18 17.57
C ASN A 186 -55.09 -35.90 19.06
N GLY A 187 -55.76 -34.90 19.64
CA GLY A 187 -55.59 -34.49 21.03
C GLY A 187 -54.19 -33.96 21.35
N ARG A 188 -54.03 -33.30 22.50
CA ARG A 188 -52.70 -32.90 22.97
C ARG A 188 -51.88 -34.11 23.44
N PRO A 189 -50.55 -34.10 23.21
CA PRO A 189 -49.65 -35.10 23.78
C PRO A 189 -49.80 -35.19 25.30
N VAL A 190 -49.77 -36.40 25.84
CA VAL A 190 -49.76 -36.64 27.30
C VAL A 190 -48.33 -36.93 27.73
N GLN A 191 -47.78 -36.13 28.64
CA GLN A 191 -46.49 -36.38 29.26
C GLN A 191 -46.67 -36.99 30.64
N LEU A 192 -46.08 -38.17 30.80
CA LEU A 192 -45.86 -38.89 32.05
C LEU A 192 -44.57 -38.42 32.73
#